data_AF-A0A327Z0H4-F1
#
_entry.id   AF-A0A327Z0H4-F1
#
_cell.length_a   1.000
_cell.length_b   1.000
_cell.length_c   1.000
_cell.angle_alpha   90.00
_cell.angle_beta   90.00
_cell.angle_gamma   90.00
#
_symmetry.space_group_name_H-M   'P 1'
#
loop_
_entity.id
_entity.type
_entity.pdbx_description
1 polymer ?
#
loop_
_entity_poly.entity_id
_entity_poly.type
_entity_poly.pdbx_seq_one_letter_code
_entity_poly.pdbx_strand_id
1 'polypeptide(L)'
;MLAEHVRDVAMTAVIFGFFATTWFGWAQEDPPRGWRPFLIAGTVAAVITAAAGGRIASQHWTATVFDEDTSRTFGIVVGIEFAAAAAGSVVLAVLRRRELMSAWIAFVVGVHLFPVAAILGYPFIYVIAVLVTIVSLVGVPIARARNVAPSAIVGAGSGASLLVGAIFSAVAAAIIG
;
A
#
# COMPACT_ATOMS: atom_id res chain seq x y z
N MET A 1 4.21 -21.51 -4.08
CA MET A 1 3.48 -21.28 -2.81
C MET A 1 3.05 -19.83 -2.77
N LEU A 2 1.94 -19.51 -2.09
CA LEU A 2 1.51 -18.13 -1.89
C LEU A 2 2.41 -17.45 -0.86
N ALA A 3 2.50 -17.97 0.35
CA ALA A 3 3.55 -17.67 1.33
C ALA A 3 3.75 -18.91 2.22
N GLU A 4 4.80 -18.92 3.05
CA GLU A 4 5.09 -20.05 3.95
C GLU A 4 4.13 -20.12 5.15
N HIS A 5 3.76 -18.96 5.71
CA HIS A 5 2.92 -18.89 6.91
C HIS A 5 1.62 -18.11 6.67
N VAL A 6 0.50 -18.68 7.14
CA VAL A 6 -0.83 -18.05 7.05
C VAL A 6 -0.86 -16.70 7.76
N ARG A 7 -0.15 -16.57 8.89
CA ARG A 7 -0.03 -15.31 9.64
C ARG A 7 0.49 -14.18 8.76
N ASP A 8 1.51 -14.43 7.95
CA ASP A 8 2.16 -13.39 7.16
C ASP A 8 1.26 -12.93 6.00
N VAL A 9 0.49 -13.86 5.42
CA VAL A 9 -0.56 -13.54 4.44
C VAL A 9 -1.67 -12.71 5.09
N ALA A 10 -2.16 -13.12 6.27
CA ALA A 10 -3.20 -12.41 7.00
C ALA A 10 -2.74 -11.01 7.46
N MET A 11 -1.50 -10.88 7.92
CA MET A 11 -0.90 -9.59 8.29
C MET A 11 -0.66 -8.70 7.06
N THR A 12 -0.35 -9.27 5.89
CA THR A 12 -0.31 -8.50 4.64
C THR A 12 -1.67 -7.88 4.34
N ALA A 13 -2.77 -8.59 4.59
CA ALA A 13 -4.12 -8.04 4.46
C ALA A 13 -4.38 -6.87 5.41
N VAL A 14 -3.91 -6.96 6.67
CA VAL A 14 -3.99 -5.87 7.65
C VAL A 14 -3.25 -4.63 7.15
N ILE A 15 -1.98 -4.81 6.78
CA ILE A 15 -1.09 -3.72 6.39
C ILE A 15 -1.59 -3.05 5.12
N PHE A 16 -1.91 -3.82 4.08
CA PHE A 16 -2.42 -3.27 2.83
C PHE A 16 -3.79 -2.62 3.00
N GLY A 17 -4.68 -3.18 3.83
CA GLY A 17 -5.96 -2.57 4.13
C GLY A 17 -5.78 -1.23 4.85
N PHE A 18 -4.93 -1.16 5.87
CA PHE A 18 -4.60 0.10 6.55
C PHE A 18 -4.06 1.16 5.59
N PHE A 19 -3.06 0.81 4.76
CA PHE A 19 -2.49 1.77 3.82
C PHE A 19 -3.48 2.14 2.71
N ALA A 20 -4.32 1.21 2.23
CA ALA A 20 -5.38 1.53 1.29
C ALA A 20 -6.35 2.59 1.85
N THR A 21 -6.74 2.48 3.12
CA THR A 21 -7.53 3.52 3.82
C THR A 21 -6.82 4.88 3.77
N THR A 22 -5.52 4.94 4.05
CA THR A 22 -4.77 6.21 4.02
C THR A 22 -4.70 6.81 2.60
N TRP A 23 -4.50 5.98 1.57
CA TRP A 23 -4.43 6.43 0.18
C TRP A 23 -5.78 6.90 -0.36
N PHE A 24 -6.87 6.22 -0.03
CA PHE A 24 -8.22 6.73 -0.31
C PHE A 24 -8.52 8.02 0.46
N GLY A 25 -7.97 8.20 1.65
CA GLY A 25 -8.00 9.47 2.38
C GLY A 25 -7.30 10.60 1.62
N TRP A 26 -6.09 10.35 1.12
CA TRP A 26 -5.34 11.33 0.33
C TRP A 26 -6.06 11.68 -0.98
N ALA A 27 -6.70 10.71 -1.62
CA ALA A 27 -7.51 10.94 -2.82
C ALA A 27 -8.70 11.90 -2.57
N GLN A 28 -9.13 12.10 -1.32
CA GLN A 28 -10.25 12.96 -0.95
C GLN A 28 -9.87 14.43 -0.69
N GLU A 29 -8.59 14.80 -0.82
CA GLU A 29 -8.10 16.16 -0.70
C GLU A 29 -8.81 17.11 -1.69
N ASP A 30 -8.71 16.82 -2.99
CA ASP A 30 -9.40 17.55 -4.06
C ASP A 30 -9.91 16.58 -5.17
N PRO A 31 -10.87 15.70 -4.86
CA PRO A 31 -11.37 14.71 -5.79
C PRO A 31 -12.32 15.33 -6.82
N PRO A 32 -12.37 14.78 -8.04
CA PRO A 32 -13.41 15.13 -9.01
C PRO A 32 -14.82 14.94 -8.46
N ARG A 33 -15.78 15.72 -8.99
CA ARG A 33 -17.20 15.60 -8.62
C ARG A 33 -17.69 14.18 -8.82
N GLY A 34 -18.37 13.63 -7.80
CA GLY A 34 -18.93 12.28 -7.82
C GLY A 34 -17.96 11.17 -7.37
N TRP A 35 -16.67 11.45 -7.16
CA TRP A 35 -15.72 10.41 -6.73
C TRP A 35 -15.83 10.09 -5.23
N ARG A 36 -16.23 11.06 -4.40
CA ARG A 36 -16.27 10.93 -2.94
C ARG A 36 -17.00 9.66 -2.44
N PRO A 37 -18.21 9.31 -2.92
CA PRO A 37 -18.86 8.07 -2.50
C PRO A 37 -18.04 6.81 -2.75
N PHE A 38 -17.35 6.72 -3.91
CA PHE A 38 -16.50 5.57 -4.24
C PHE A 38 -15.24 5.52 -3.38
N LEU A 39 -14.62 6.66 -3.11
CA LEU A 39 -13.45 6.74 -2.23
C LEU A 39 -13.80 6.36 -0.79
N ILE A 40 -14.97 6.78 -0.30
CA ILE A 40 -15.48 6.40 1.02
C ILE A 40 -15.77 4.90 1.05
N ALA A 41 -16.44 4.35 0.03
CA ALA A 41 -16.68 2.92 -0.07
C ALA A 41 -15.37 2.09 -0.08
N GLY A 42 -14.37 2.54 -0.83
CA GLY A 42 -13.03 1.94 -0.84
C GLY A 42 -12.34 2.01 0.53
N THR A 43 -12.46 3.15 1.23
CA THR A 43 -11.95 3.33 2.59
C THR A 43 -12.59 2.36 3.57
N VAL A 44 -13.92 2.22 3.54
CA VAL A 44 -14.68 1.31 4.41
C VAL A 44 -14.32 -0.15 4.10
N ALA A 45 -14.27 -0.52 2.81
CA ALA A 45 -13.86 -1.86 2.40
C ALA A 45 -12.45 -2.19 2.90
N ALA A 46 -11.51 -1.25 2.78
CA ALA A 46 -10.14 -1.42 3.26
C ALA A 46 -10.05 -1.64 4.78
N VAL A 47 -10.84 -0.90 5.56
CA VAL A 47 -10.93 -1.09 7.02
C VAL A 47 -11.51 -2.46 7.37
N ILE A 48 -12.60 -2.88 6.70
CA ILE A 48 -13.22 -4.19 6.92
C ILE A 48 -12.24 -5.31 6.57
N THR A 49 -11.55 -5.20 5.44
CA THR A 49 -10.54 -6.19 5.02
C THR A 49 -9.37 -6.24 6.00
N ALA A 50 -8.88 -5.11 6.49
CA ALA A 50 -7.84 -5.07 7.50
C ALA A 50 -8.29 -5.76 8.80
N ALA A 51 -9.52 -5.49 9.27
CA ALA A 51 -10.08 -6.13 10.45
C ALA A 51 -10.24 -7.65 10.27
N ALA A 52 -10.69 -8.11 9.09
CA ALA A 52 -10.78 -9.52 8.76
C ALA A 52 -9.40 -10.19 8.77
N GLY A 53 -8.39 -9.58 8.15
CA GLY A 53 -7.01 -10.04 8.20
C GLY A 53 -6.48 -10.14 9.63
N GLY A 54 -6.75 -9.14 10.47
CA GLY A 54 -6.32 -9.13 11.87
C GLY A 54 -6.98 -10.24 12.69
N ARG A 55 -8.24 -10.55 12.42
CA ARG A 55 -8.94 -11.69 13.02
C ARG A 55 -8.33 -13.03 12.60
N ILE A 56 -8.00 -13.21 11.32
CA ILE A 56 -7.38 -14.46 10.84
C ILE A 56 -5.96 -14.60 11.39
N ALA A 57 -5.20 -13.50 11.42
CA ALA A 57 -3.84 -13.48 11.96
C ALA A 57 -3.80 -13.85 13.44
N SER A 58 -4.77 -13.40 14.24
CA SER A 58 -4.84 -13.74 15.67
C SER A 58 -5.12 -15.22 15.92
N GLN A 59 -5.81 -15.90 15.00
CA GLN A 59 -6.04 -17.35 15.04
C GLN A 59 -4.78 -18.16 14.70
N HIS A 60 -3.81 -17.55 13.99
CA HIS A 60 -2.61 -18.20 13.48
C HIS A 60 -1.32 -17.56 14.01
N TRP A 61 -1.34 -16.99 15.22
CA TRP A 61 -0.31 -16.07 15.70
C TRP A 61 1.09 -16.66 15.86
N THR A 62 1.25 -17.99 15.89
CA THR A 62 2.51 -18.65 16.27
C THR A 62 3.58 -18.59 15.19
N ALA A 63 3.33 -19.11 13.99
CA ALA A 63 4.35 -19.25 12.94
C ALA A 63 4.45 -18.01 12.04
N THR A 64 5.67 -17.56 11.76
CA THR A 64 5.98 -16.39 10.91
C THR A 64 7.40 -16.50 10.37
N VAL A 65 7.65 -15.85 9.23
CA VAL A 65 8.98 -15.72 8.61
C VAL A 65 9.91 -14.82 9.43
N PHE A 66 9.38 -14.05 10.38
CA PHE A 66 10.15 -13.12 11.20
C PHE A 66 10.92 -13.82 12.32
N ASP A 67 12.22 -14.04 12.07
CA ASP A 67 13.25 -14.30 13.07
C ASP A 67 14.14 -13.05 13.31
N GLU A 68 15.25 -13.19 14.03
CA GLU A 68 16.15 -12.07 14.35
C GLU A 68 16.74 -11.41 13.09
N ASP A 69 17.21 -12.20 12.13
CA ASP A 69 17.85 -11.72 10.91
C ASP A 69 16.84 -11.10 9.94
N THR A 70 15.68 -11.74 9.78
CA THR A 70 14.59 -11.27 8.92
C THR A 70 13.96 -10.00 9.48
N SER A 71 13.75 -9.93 10.80
CA SER A 71 13.24 -8.72 11.46
C SER A 71 14.20 -7.55 11.32
N ARG A 72 15.51 -7.78 11.49
CA ARG A 72 16.52 -6.75 11.30
C ARG A 72 16.55 -6.25 9.85
N THR A 73 16.54 -7.16 8.89
CA THR A 73 16.56 -6.84 7.45
C THR A 73 15.31 -6.04 7.06
N PHE A 74 14.14 -6.48 7.51
CA PHE A 74 12.88 -5.76 7.31
C PHE A 74 12.92 -4.36 7.91
N GLY A 75 13.42 -4.21 9.15
CA GLY A 75 13.57 -2.92 9.81
C GLY A 75 14.48 -1.95 9.05
N ILE A 76 15.58 -2.43 8.47
CA ILE A 76 16.47 -1.62 7.62
C ILE A 76 15.74 -1.17 6.35
N VAL A 77 15.04 -2.10 5.68
CA VAL A 77 14.29 -1.80 4.45
C VAL A 77 13.19 -0.76 4.68
N VAL A 78 12.45 -0.88 5.78
CA VAL A 78 11.45 0.11 6.21
C VAL A 78 12.11 1.43 6.60
N GLY A 79 13.23 1.40 7.32
CA GLY A 79 13.98 2.62 7.67
C GLY A 79 14.43 3.41 6.44
N ILE A 80 14.93 2.72 5.41
CA ILE A 80 15.32 3.33 4.13
C ILE A 80 14.11 3.93 3.42
N GLU A 81 12.96 3.22 3.40
CA GLU A 81 11.72 3.73 2.81
C GLU A 81 11.28 5.04 3.46
N PHE A 82 11.15 5.07 4.79
CA PHE A 82 10.74 6.27 5.51
C PHE A 82 11.72 7.43 5.30
N ALA A 83 13.03 7.15 5.29
CA ALA A 83 14.04 8.15 5.00
C ALA A 83 13.91 8.73 3.58
N ALA A 84 13.71 7.88 2.56
CA ALA A 84 13.53 8.31 1.17
C ALA A 84 12.22 9.08 0.97
N ALA A 85 11.11 8.60 1.55
CA ALA A 85 9.82 9.26 1.52
C ALA A 85 9.89 10.66 2.17
N ALA A 86 10.50 10.77 3.35
CA ALA A 86 10.68 12.02 4.06
C ALA A 86 11.60 12.99 3.30
N ALA A 87 12.78 12.52 2.85
CA ALA A 87 13.75 13.34 2.15
C ALA A 87 13.16 13.96 0.87
N GLY A 88 12.54 13.15 0.01
CA GLY A 88 11.93 13.68 -1.22
C GLY A 88 10.70 14.56 -0.93
N SER A 89 9.93 14.29 0.11
CA SER A 89 8.84 15.17 0.53
C SER A 89 9.35 16.54 0.99
N VAL A 90 10.45 16.59 1.77
CA VAL A 90 11.10 17.85 2.17
C VAL A 90 11.61 18.60 0.94
N VAL A 91 12.28 17.92 0.01
CA VAL A 91 12.76 18.55 -1.24
C VAL A 91 11.60 19.14 -2.03
N LEU A 92 10.52 18.39 -2.25
CA LEU A 92 9.33 18.87 -2.96
C LEU A 92 8.64 20.04 -2.23
N ALA A 93 8.64 20.03 -0.89
CA ALA A 93 8.10 21.13 -0.09
C ALA A 93 8.91 22.43 -0.30
N VAL A 94 10.25 22.34 -0.24
CA VAL A 94 11.17 23.47 -0.43
C VAL A 94 11.06 24.02 -1.85
N LEU A 95 10.93 23.15 -2.85
CA LEU A 95 10.77 23.53 -4.25
C LEU A 95 9.35 24.03 -4.61
N ARG A 96 8.43 24.10 -3.64
CA ARG A 96 7.02 24.45 -3.85
C ARG A 96 6.36 23.57 -4.94
N ARG A 97 6.61 22.27 -4.86
CA ARG A 97 6.03 21.21 -5.72
C ARG A 97 5.25 20.19 -4.87
N ARG A 98 4.48 20.69 -3.89
CA ARG A 98 3.75 19.86 -2.91
C ARG A 98 2.72 18.95 -3.57
N GLU A 99 2.19 19.38 -4.71
CA GLU A 99 1.27 18.60 -5.55
C GLU A 99 1.86 17.27 -6.05
N LEU A 100 3.19 17.11 -6.04
CA LEU A 100 3.88 15.88 -6.44
C LEU A 100 4.21 14.95 -5.26
N MET A 101 3.91 15.35 -4.02
CA MET A 101 4.25 14.56 -2.83
C MET A 101 3.57 13.19 -2.84
N SER A 102 2.30 13.13 -3.24
CA SER A 102 1.56 11.86 -3.35
C SER A 102 2.22 10.90 -4.34
N ALA A 103 2.63 11.41 -5.51
CA ALA A 103 3.33 10.64 -6.52
C ALA A 103 4.70 10.15 -6.02
N TRP A 104 5.47 11.01 -5.35
CA TRP A 104 6.76 10.63 -4.78
C TRP A 104 6.62 9.53 -3.72
N ILE A 105 5.73 9.71 -2.76
CA ILE A 105 5.51 8.71 -1.70
C ILE A 105 4.99 7.40 -2.31
N ALA A 106 4.07 7.46 -3.27
CA ALA A 106 3.60 6.25 -3.96
C ALA A 106 4.73 5.52 -4.69
N PHE A 107 5.66 6.26 -5.31
CA PHE A 107 6.82 5.67 -5.97
C PHE A 107 7.72 4.96 -4.95
N VAL A 108 8.05 5.62 -3.84
CA VAL A 108 8.87 5.04 -2.77
C VAL A 108 8.21 3.79 -2.18
N VAL A 109 6.91 3.84 -1.87
CA VAL A 109 6.14 2.69 -1.38
C VAL A 109 6.14 1.56 -2.42
N GLY A 110 5.86 1.87 -3.69
CA GLY A 110 5.86 0.87 -4.77
C GLY A 110 7.20 0.16 -4.91
N VAL A 111 8.32 0.90 -4.83
CA VAL A 111 9.68 0.34 -4.88
C VAL A 111 10.00 -0.45 -3.60
N HIS A 112 9.60 0.04 -2.43
CA HIS A 112 9.79 -0.61 -1.14
C HIS A 112 9.09 -1.98 -1.06
N LEU A 113 7.96 -2.16 -1.75
CA LEU A 113 7.26 -3.45 -1.75
C LEU A 113 8.05 -4.58 -2.41
N PHE A 114 9.02 -4.30 -3.30
CA PHE A 114 9.86 -5.35 -3.91
C PHE A 114 10.73 -6.10 -2.88
N PRO A 115 11.59 -5.43 -2.08
CA PRO A 115 12.34 -6.12 -1.04
C PRO A 115 11.42 -6.72 0.03
N VAL A 116 10.28 -6.11 0.35
CA VAL A 116 9.29 -6.71 1.26
C VAL A 116 8.76 -8.04 0.72
N ALA A 117 8.41 -8.11 -0.57
CA ALA A 117 7.97 -9.35 -1.21
C ALA A 117 9.03 -10.46 -1.11
N ALA A 118 10.30 -10.11 -1.28
CA ALA A 118 11.42 -11.04 -1.16
C ALA A 118 11.58 -11.55 0.28
N ILE A 119 11.58 -10.64 1.26
CA ILE A 119 11.75 -10.95 2.68
C ILE A 119 10.61 -11.83 3.19
N LEU A 120 9.37 -11.50 2.83
CA LEU A 120 8.19 -12.26 3.27
C LEU A 120 8.01 -13.59 2.53
N GLY A 121 8.79 -13.86 1.49
CA GLY A 121 8.59 -15.02 0.63
C GLY A 121 7.19 -15.06 0.01
N TYR A 122 6.58 -13.89 -0.26
CA TYR A 122 5.21 -13.75 -0.75
C TYR A 122 5.20 -13.07 -2.14
N PRO A 123 5.31 -13.84 -3.25
CA PRO A 123 5.50 -13.27 -4.59
C PRO A 123 4.37 -12.39 -5.10
N PHE A 124 3.14 -12.55 -4.59
CA PHE A 124 2.01 -11.72 -5.00
C PHE A 124 2.23 -10.23 -4.64
N ILE A 125 3.03 -9.93 -3.62
CA ILE A 125 3.39 -8.56 -3.27
C ILE A 125 4.13 -7.87 -4.43
N TYR A 126 4.90 -8.59 -5.27
CA TYR A 126 5.52 -8.01 -6.46
C TYR A 126 4.49 -7.45 -7.45
N VAL A 127 3.33 -8.10 -7.59
CA VAL A 127 2.25 -7.60 -8.46
C VAL A 127 1.76 -6.25 -7.93
N ILE A 128 1.51 -6.16 -6.62
CA ILE A 128 1.08 -4.92 -5.98
C ILE A 128 2.17 -3.84 -6.06
N ALA A 129 3.44 -4.22 -5.87
CA ALA A 129 4.59 -3.34 -6.02
C ALA A 129 4.64 -2.70 -7.42
N VAL A 130 4.48 -3.51 -8.47
CA VAL A 130 4.40 -3.05 -9.86
C VAL A 130 3.21 -2.12 -10.07
N LEU A 131 2.01 -2.49 -9.61
CA LEU A 131 0.81 -1.67 -9.78
C LEU A 131 0.95 -0.29 -9.12
N VAL A 132 1.38 -0.23 -7.86
CA VAL A 132 1.60 1.03 -7.14
C VAL A 132 2.69 1.86 -7.81
N THR A 133 3.79 1.23 -8.23
CA THR A 133 4.87 1.91 -8.96
C THR A 133 4.36 2.50 -10.28
N ILE A 134 3.60 1.74 -11.07
CA ILE A 134 3.00 2.24 -12.31
C ILE A 134 2.08 3.43 -12.01
N VAL A 135 1.19 3.31 -11.03
CA VAL A 135 0.29 4.41 -10.62
C VAL A 135 1.08 5.67 -10.26
N SER A 136 2.21 5.54 -9.55
CA SER A 136 3.04 6.70 -9.20
C SER A 136 3.64 7.41 -10.42
N LEU A 137 4.05 6.64 -11.44
CA LEU A 137 4.69 7.16 -12.65
C LEU A 137 3.67 7.78 -13.62
N VAL A 138 2.51 7.13 -13.79
CA VAL A 138 1.48 7.57 -14.75
C VAL A 138 0.43 8.49 -14.13
N GLY A 139 0.33 8.53 -12.79
CA GLY A 139 -0.70 9.29 -12.09
C GLY A 139 -0.61 10.79 -12.33
N VAL A 140 0.61 11.34 -12.31
CA VAL A 140 0.85 12.77 -12.58
C VAL A 140 0.48 13.18 -14.01
N PRO A 141 0.95 12.51 -15.09
CA PRO A 141 0.56 12.89 -16.45
C PRO A 141 -0.95 12.71 -16.68
N ILE A 142 -1.58 11.67 -16.12
CA ILE A 142 -3.04 11.50 -16.20
C ILE A 142 -3.78 12.63 -15.48
N ALA A 143 -3.35 12.98 -14.26
CA ALA A 143 -3.97 14.05 -13.48
C ALA A 143 -3.92 15.39 -14.23
N ARG A 144 -2.75 15.71 -14.82
CA ARG A 144 -2.58 16.91 -15.67
C ARG A 144 -3.47 16.88 -16.90
N ALA A 145 -3.52 15.77 -17.62
CA ALA A 145 -4.35 15.62 -18.82
C ALA A 145 -5.86 15.73 -18.52
N ARG A 146 -6.27 15.39 -17.29
CA ARG A 146 -7.66 15.46 -16.82
C ARG A 146 -7.99 16.73 -16.03
N ASN A 147 -7.01 17.62 -15.81
CA ASN A 147 -7.13 18.82 -14.99
C ASN A 147 -7.69 18.54 -13.57
N VAL A 148 -7.10 17.55 -12.90
CA VAL A 148 -7.46 17.15 -11.53
C VAL A 148 -6.19 17.10 -10.66
N ALA A 149 -6.36 17.09 -9.33
CA ALA A 149 -5.23 16.99 -8.42
C ALA A 149 -4.47 15.66 -8.59
N PRO A 150 -3.12 15.66 -8.63
CA PRO A 150 -2.35 14.42 -8.67
C PRO A 150 -2.66 13.48 -7.50
N SER A 151 -2.94 14.01 -6.30
CA SER A 151 -3.36 13.22 -5.14
C SER A 151 -4.65 12.43 -5.38
N ALA A 152 -5.60 12.95 -6.16
CA ALA A 152 -6.83 12.24 -6.50
C ALA A 152 -6.55 10.97 -7.34
N ILE A 153 -5.72 11.08 -8.39
CA ILE A 153 -5.39 9.94 -9.26
C ILE A 153 -4.45 8.95 -8.56
N VAL A 154 -3.36 9.45 -7.97
CA VAL A 154 -2.36 8.60 -7.32
C VAL A 154 -2.95 7.92 -6.09
N GLY A 155 -3.71 8.65 -5.27
CA GLY A 155 -4.35 8.11 -4.08
C GLY A 155 -5.41 7.07 -4.42
N ALA A 156 -6.28 7.34 -5.40
CA ALA A 156 -7.30 6.37 -5.81
C ALA A 156 -6.66 5.11 -6.42
N GLY A 157 -5.66 5.26 -7.29
CA GLY A 157 -4.98 4.13 -7.93
C GLY A 157 -4.17 3.27 -6.95
N SER A 158 -3.42 3.91 -6.04
CA SER A 158 -2.62 3.21 -5.03
C SER A 158 -3.52 2.54 -3.99
N GLY A 159 -4.56 3.25 -3.54
CA GLY A 159 -5.57 2.71 -2.63
C GLY A 159 -6.31 1.51 -3.21
N ALA A 160 -6.71 1.57 -4.48
CA ALA A 160 -7.35 0.44 -5.16
C ALA A 160 -6.39 -0.76 -5.32
N SER A 161 -5.14 -0.51 -5.69
CA SER A 161 -4.13 -1.56 -5.85
C SER A 161 -3.85 -2.28 -4.52
N LEU A 162 -3.67 -1.52 -3.43
CA LEU A 162 -3.50 -2.06 -2.09
C LEU A 162 -4.76 -2.76 -1.58
N LEU A 163 -5.95 -2.23 -1.85
CA LEU A 163 -7.22 -2.88 -1.48
C LEU A 163 -7.38 -4.25 -2.18
N VAL A 164 -7.07 -4.34 -3.48
CA VAL A 164 -7.04 -5.63 -4.19
C VAL A 164 -6.04 -6.58 -3.52
N GLY A 165 -4.85 -6.09 -3.19
CA GLY A 165 -3.84 -6.85 -2.46
C GLY A 165 -4.33 -7.36 -1.09
N ALA A 166 -5.03 -6.50 -0.36
CA ALA A 166 -5.57 -6.78 0.95
C ALA A 166 -6.68 -7.84 0.89
N ILE A 167 -7.65 -7.68 -0.03
CA ILE A 167 -8.76 -8.62 -0.21
C ILE A 167 -8.23 -9.98 -0.62
N PHE A 168 -7.34 -10.01 -1.62
CA PHE A 168 -6.73 -11.26 -2.06
C PHE A 168 -6.02 -11.97 -0.90
N SER A 169 -5.24 -11.24 -0.10
CA SER A 169 -4.52 -11.83 1.02
C SER A 169 -5.46 -12.30 2.14
N ALA A 170 -6.52 -11.56 2.45
CA ALA A 170 -7.52 -11.99 3.43
C ALA A 170 -8.26 -13.27 2.99
N VAL A 171 -8.67 -13.31 1.71
CA VAL A 171 -9.34 -14.49 1.12
C VAL A 171 -8.40 -15.68 1.06
N ALA A 172 -7.16 -15.48 0.61
CA ALA A 172 -6.15 -16.53 0.57
C ALA A 172 -5.90 -17.09 1.97
N ALA A 173 -5.67 -16.23 2.97
CA ALA A 173 -5.46 -16.64 4.35
C ALA A 173 -6.65 -17.41 4.94
N ALA A 174 -7.89 -17.03 4.59
CA ALA A 174 -9.10 -17.72 5.04
C ALA A 174 -9.31 -19.09 4.37
N ILE A 175 -8.67 -19.36 3.22
CA ILE A 175 -8.77 -20.64 2.50
C ILE A 175 -7.67 -21.61 2.97
N ILE A 176 -6.48 -21.09 3.26
CA ILE A 176 -5.31 -21.91 3.61
C ILE A 176 -5.11 -22.13 5.12
N GLY A 177 -5.76 -21.33 5.96
CA GLY A 177 -5.81 -21.50 7.42
C GLY A 177 -7.03 -22.29 7.85
#